data_AF-A0A7K0QRW0-F1
#
_entry.id   AF-A0A7K0QRW0-F1
#
_cell.length_a   1.000
_cell.length_b   1.000
_cell.length_c   1.000
_cell.angle_alpha   90.00
_cell.angle_beta   90.00
_cell.angle_gamma   90.00
#
_symmetry.space_group_name_H-M   'P 1'
#
loop_
_entity.id
_entity.type
_entity.pdbx_description
1 polymer ?
#
loop_
_entity_poly.entity_id
_entity_poly.type
_entity_poly.pdbx_seq_one_letter_code
_entity_poly.pdbx_strand_id
1 'polypeptide(L)'
;MNSAAETLLITLSGEDRPGVTAAVFAALSAHDAEVLDIEQIVARGHLTLAVLLDVTRCDLAAIRASMADVGADTGLDVRTVVGAPERSNDAAGRLTVTVLGSPLRPDAMAAIARRVAEHDVNIDRIRRIAAYPVTAIVFEGTGLRVEELRAVLAAQAADLGVDIAVQRGGAMKRGQLLVVMDVDSTLIQDEVIDLLARAAGVEDQVAAITESAMRGEIDFTESLTQRVSALAGLPASVIDEVRKQVRLSPGARTLCRTLRNFGFRVCLVSGGFDAVIRPIAEELGIDELRANHLEIVDGRLTGKVVGEIIDRAGKRRALEEFAAHFAIPMSRTVAIGDGANDLDMLAAAGLGVAFNAKPAVRSAAHAAVNVPYLDSVLYLLGITRDEVEAVQ
;
A
#
# COMPACT_ATOMS: atom_id res chain seq x y z
N MET A 1 -26.65 40.13 -16.59
CA MET A 1 -25.39 39.69 -17.22
C MET A 1 -24.44 39.43 -16.07
N ASN A 2 -24.19 38.15 -15.72
CA ASN A 2 -23.13 37.84 -14.76
C ASN A 2 -21.82 38.23 -15.45
N SER A 3 -21.20 39.31 -15.00
CA SER A 3 -19.79 39.56 -15.28
C SER A 3 -19.02 38.32 -14.86
N ALA A 4 -18.16 37.77 -15.72
CA ALA A 4 -17.23 36.75 -15.26
C ALA A 4 -16.41 37.33 -14.11
N ALA A 5 -16.20 36.56 -13.03
CA ALA A 5 -15.40 37.02 -11.91
C ALA A 5 -13.98 37.34 -12.40
N GLU A 6 -13.48 38.54 -12.08
CA GLU A 6 -12.09 38.89 -12.32
C GLU A 6 -11.24 38.31 -11.19
N THR A 7 -10.30 37.42 -11.53
CA THR A 7 -9.47 36.75 -10.52
C THR A 7 -8.04 37.30 -10.49
N LEU A 8 -7.42 37.27 -9.32
CA LEU A 8 -6.01 37.61 -9.11
C LEU A 8 -5.33 36.53 -8.27
N LEU A 9 -4.35 35.85 -8.84
CA LEU A 9 -3.44 34.97 -8.11
C LEU A 9 -2.25 35.78 -7.63
N ILE A 10 -1.99 35.76 -6.33
CA ILE A 10 -0.83 36.35 -5.67
C ILE A 10 0.04 35.20 -5.17
N THR A 11 1.32 35.19 -5.52
CA THR A 11 2.29 34.19 -5.06
C THR A 11 3.44 34.89 -4.36
N LEU A 12 3.67 34.54 -3.09
CA LEU A 12 4.81 34.98 -2.31
C LEU A 12 5.79 33.83 -2.13
N SER A 13 7.08 34.03 -2.37
CA SER A 13 8.12 33.01 -2.21
C SER A 13 9.42 33.56 -1.62
N GLY A 14 10.05 32.82 -0.72
CA GLY A 14 11.28 33.26 -0.05
C GLY A 14 11.56 32.50 1.25
N GLU A 15 12.43 33.05 2.09
CA GLU A 15 12.74 32.46 3.40
C GLU A 15 11.53 32.52 4.35
N ASP A 16 11.19 31.37 4.94
CA ASP A 16 10.04 31.25 5.84
C ASP A 16 10.29 31.97 7.16
N ARG A 17 9.25 32.64 7.67
CA ARG A 17 9.26 33.24 9.00
C ARG A 17 7.85 33.35 9.58
N PRO A 18 7.71 33.29 10.92
CA PRO A 18 6.43 33.50 11.56
C PRO A 18 5.80 34.84 11.17
N GLY A 19 4.48 34.83 10.92
CA GLY A 19 3.70 36.05 10.69
C GLY A 19 3.52 36.48 9.23
N VAL A 20 4.19 35.84 8.25
CA VAL A 20 4.00 36.16 6.82
C VAL A 20 2.53 36.07 6.40
N THR A 21 1.88 34.93 6.67
CA THR A 21 0.48 34.71 6.30
C THR A 21 -0.43 35.76 6.93
N ALA A 22 -0.17 36.12 8.19
CA ALA A 22 -0.91 37.16 8.89
C ALA A 22 -0.71 38.55 8.25
N ALA A 23 0.52 38.90 7.88
CA ALA A 23 0.83 40.17 7.21
C ALA A 23 0.14 40.28 5.84
N VAL A 24 0.15 39.19 5.05
CA VAL A 24 -0.54 39.12 3.76
C VAL A 24 -2.04 39.38 3.92
N PHE A 25 -2.73 38.62 4.78
CA PHE A 25 -4.18 38.77 4.94
C PHE A 25 -4.58 40.08 5.64
N ALA A 26 -3.73 40.61 6.53
CA ALA A 26 -3.95 41.94 7.09
C ALA A 26 -3.91 43.03 6.01
N ALA A 27 -2.93 42.98 5.11
CA ALA A 27 -2.83 43.92 3.99
C ALA A 27 -3.98 43.73 2.97
N LEU A 28 -4.38 42.49 2.69
CA LEU A 28 -5.51 42.20 1.79
C LEU A 28 -6.86 42.64 2.36
N SER A 29 -7.03 42.64 3.69
CA SER A 29 -8.29 43.03 4.34
C SER A 29 -8.70 44.50 4.13
N ALA A 30 -7.77 45.33 3.64
CA ALA A 30 -8.06 46.72 3.25
C ALA A 30 -8.82 46.83 1.91
N HIS A 31 -9.00 45.73 1.18
CA HIS A 31 -9.61 45.67 -0.15
C HIS A 31 -10.90 44.83 -0.11
N ASP A 32 -11.89 45.13 -0.96
CA ASP A 32 -13.15 44.36 -1.09
C ASP A 32 -12.97 43.08 -1.93
N ALA A 33 -11.86 42.37 -1.67
CA ALA A 33 -11.49 41.14 -2.35
C ALA A 33 -12.03 39.92 -1.58
N GLU A 34 -12.52 38.92 -2.30
CA GLU A 34 -12.92 37.64 -1.72
C GLU A 34 -11.83 36.60 -1.95
N VAL A 35 -11.50 35.81 -0.93
CA VAL A 35 -10.51 34.73 -1.08
C VAL A 35 -11.20 33.51 -1.67
N LEU A 36 -10.77 33.10 -2.86
CA LEU A 36 -11.27 31.92 -3.54
C LEU A 36 -10.47 30.67 -3.16
N ASP A 37 -9.15 30.78 -3.03
CA ASP A 37 -8.27 29.66 -2.67
C ASP A 37 -6.99 30.13 -1.96
N ILE A 38 -6.44 29.28 -1.09
CA ILE A 38 -5.18 29.52 -0.37
C ILE A 38 -4.37 28.22 -0.32
N GLU A 39 -3.16 28.26 -0.86
CA GLU A 39 -2.18 27.17 -0.74
C GLU A 39 -0.89 27.69 -0.10
N GLN A 40 -0.43 27.04 0.97
CA GLN A 40 0.86 27.34 1.60
C GLN A 40 1.71 26.09 1.75
N ILE A 41 2.97 26.17 1.33
CA ILE A 41 3.97 25.12 1.47
C ILE A 41 5.24 25.72 2.06
N VAL A 42 5.76 25.09 3.12
CA VAL A 42 7.10 25.36 3.64
C VAL A 42 7.97 24.14 3.42
N ALA A 43 9.03 24.29 2.64
CA ALA A 43 9.99 23.23 2.35
C ALA A 43 11.39 23.67 2.79
N ARG A 44 11.92 23.05 3.85
CA ARG A 44 13.27 23.32 4.38
C ARG A 44 13.53 24.81 4.66
N GLY A 45 12.57 25.50 5.27
CA GLY A 45 12.68 26.92 5.59
C GLY A 45 12.45 27.85 4.41
N HIS A 46 11.98 27.35 3.26
CA HIS A 46 11.54 28.17 2.14
C HIS A 46 10.02 28.09 2.01
N LEU A 47 9.36 29.26 2.03
CA LEU A 47 7.92 29.42 1.94
C LEU A 47 7.49 29.64 0.48
N THR A 48 6.36 29.07 0.11
CA THR A 48 5.55 29.50 -1.02
C THR A 48 4.10 29.62 -0.56
N LEU A 49 3.53 30.81 -0.66
CA LEU A 49 2.14 31.12 -0.32
C LEU A 49 1.44 31.64 -1.58
N ALA A 50 0.43 30.92 -2.03
CA ALA A 50 -0.44 31.30 -3.14
C ALA A 50 -1.83 31.65 -2.62
N VAL A 51 -2.35 32.81 -3.02
CA VAL A 51 -3.69 33.28 -2.66
C VAL A 51 -4.41 33.67 -3.94
N LEU A 52 -5.52 32.99 -4.24
CA LEU A 52 -6.40 33.32 -5.35
C LEU A 52 -7.55 34.17 -4.82
N LEU A 53 -7.76 35.32 -5.45
CA LEU A 53 -8.78 36.29 -5.05
C LEU A 53 -9.78 36.52 -6.18
N ASP A 54 -11.06 36.73 -5.84
CA ASP A 54 -11.99 37.50 -6.65
C ASP A 54 -11.76 38.98 -6.35
N VAL A 55 -11.46 39.73 -7.41
CA VAL A 55 -11.08 41.14 -7.38
C VAL A 55 -12.01 41.98 -8.26
N THR A 56 -13.19 41.46 -8.63
CA THR A 56 -14.18 42.14 -9.48
C THR A 56 -14.57 43.53 -8.95
N ARG A 57 -14.47 43.75 -7.63
CA ARG A 57 -14.82 45.02 -6.95
C ARG A 57 -13.60 45.82 -6.48
N CYS A 58 -12.40 45.45 -6.91
CA CYS A 58 -11.14 45.98 -6.38
C CYS A 58 -10.32 46.76 -7.41
N ASP A 59 -9.47 47.65 -6.93
CA ASP A 59 -8.38 48.22 -7.73
C ASP A 59 -7.17 47.28 -7.69
N LEU A 60 -6.88 46.64 -8.83
CA LEU A 60 -5.73 45.75 -8.99
C LEU A 60 -4.38 46.43 -8.69
N ALA A 61 -4.24 47.72 -9.00
CA ALA A 61 -3.01 48.44 -8.74
C ALA A 61 -2.80 48.65 -7.23
N ALA A 62 -3.88 48.95 -6.50
CA ALA A 62 -3.84 49.09 -5.04
C ALA A 62 -3.48 47.77 -4.34
N ILE A 63 -4.08 46.66 -4.75
CA ILE A 63 -3.73 45.33 -4.21
C ILE A 63 -2.26 45.00 -4.50
N ARG A 64 -1.78 45.24 -5.72
CA ARG A 64 -0.37 45.00 -6.08
C ARG A 64 0.59 45.84 -5.26
N ALA A 65 0.26 47.10 -4.98
CA ALA A 65 1.06 47.96 -4.12
C ALA A 65 1.12 47.41 -2.69
N SER A 66 -0.03 47.08 -2.08
CA SER A 66 -0.08 46.47 -0.74
C SER A 66 0.74 45.17 -0.66
N MET A 67 0.70 44.34 -1.69
CA MET A 67 1.49 43.11 -1.73
C MET A 67 2.97 43.37 -1.96
N ALA A 68 3.35 44.40 -2.71
CA ALA A 68 4.75 44.81 -2.85
C ALA A 68 5.34 45.30 -1.52
N ASP A 69 4.57 46.07 -0.74
CA ASP A 69 4.96 46.51 0.60
C ASP A 69 5.16 45.31 1.54
N VAL A 70 4.21 44.36 1.54
CA VAL A 70 4.36 43.10 2.29
C VAL A 70 5.60 42.35 1.83
N GLY A 71 5.86 42.25 0.52
CA GLY A 71 7.06 41.62 -0.03
C GLY A 71 8.35 42.27 0.48
N ALA A 72 8.42 43.59 0.48
CA ALA A 72 9.56 44.36 0.98
C ALA A 72 9.80 44.15 2.49
N ASP A 73 8.75 44.26 3.30
CA ASP A 73 8.82 44.03 4.76
C ASP A 73 9.16 42.58 5.10
N THR A 74 8.69 41.66 4.26
CA THR A 74 8.89 40.21 4.42
C THR A 74 10.16 39.66 3.78
N GLY A 75 10.83 40.43 2.93
CA GLY A 75 11.92 39.95 2.10
C GLY A 75 11.49 38.80 1.16
N LEU A 76 10.20 38.72 0.83
CA LEU A 76 9.65 37.71 -0.06
C LEU A 76 9.46 38.29 -1.46
N ASP A 77 9.74 37.46 -2.46
CA ASP A 77 9.41 37.75 -3.85
C ASP A 77 7.91 37.63 -4.04
N VAL A 78 7.29 38.66 -4.63
CA VAL A 78 5.85 38.72 -4.87
C VAL A 78 5.58 38.74 -6.36
N ARG A 79 4.75 37.79 -6.81
CA ARG A 79 4.28 37.68 -8.19
C ARG A 79 2.76 37.75 -8.23
N THR A 80 2.21 38.41 -9.24
CA THR A 80 0.75 38.44 -9.46
C THR A 80 0.38 38.03 -10.88
N VAL A 81 -0.75 37.32 -11.01
CA VAL A 81 -1.31 36.87 -12.31
C VAL A 81 -2.81 37.14 -12.32
N VAL A 82 -3.29 37.87 -13.33
CA VAL A 82 -4.71 38.21 -13.51
C VAL A 82 -5.40 37.15 -14.35
N GLY A 83 -6.65 36.81 -14.03
CA GLY A 83 -7.44 35.82 -14.76
C GLY A 83 -6.96 34.39 -14.53
N ALA A 84 -6.30 34.13 -13.39
CA ALA A 84 -5.91 32.78 -13.02
C ALA A 84 -7.17 31.92 -12.80
N PRO A 85 -7.27 30.72 -13.42
CA PRO A 85 -8.43 29.88 -13.24
C PRO A 85 -8.47 29.36 -11.80
N GLU A 86 -9.68 29.24 -11.25
CA GLU A 86 -9.90 28.43 -10.06
C GLU A 86 -9.56 26.97 -10.40
N ARG A 87 -8.69 26.34 -9.62
CA ARG A 87 -8.41 24.92 -9.80
C ARG A 87 -9.65 24.14 -9.38
N SER A 88 -10.27 23.43 -10.33
CA SER A 88 -11.25 22.41 -9.99
C SER A 88 -10.57 21.35 -9.13
N ASN A 89 -11.12 21.10 -7.95
CA ASN A 89 -10.65 20.06 -7.02
C ASN A 89 -10.99 18.63 -7.53
N ASP A 90 -11.07 18.46 -8.85
CA ASP A 90 -11.52 17.24 -9.50
C ASP A 90 -10.59 16.10 -9.13
N ALA A 91 -11.10 15.21 -8.27
CA ALA A 91 -10.47 13.96 -7.93
C ALA A 91 -10.33 13.05 -9.17
N ALA A 92 -11.06 13.34 -10.25
CA ALA A 92 -10.99 12.65 -11.53
C ALA A 92 -9.60 12.86 -12.16
N GLY A 93 -8.78 11.81 -12.14
CA GLY A 93 -7.44 11.81 -12.74
C GLY A 93 -6.31 11.99 -11.74
N ARG A 94 -6.55 12.13 -10.43
CA ARG A 94 -5.45 12.07 -9.46
C ARG A 94 -4.88 10.66 -9.40
N LEU A 95 -3.57 10.55 -9.28
CA LEU A 95 -2.87 9.30 -9.08
C LEU A 95 -1.76 9.43 -8.03
N THR A 96 -1.34 8.29 -7.52
CA THR A 96 -0.28 8.18 -6.54
C THR A 96 0.69 7.10 -6.99
N VAL A 97 1.97 7.44 -7.08
CA VAL A 97 3.06 6.49 -7.29
C VAL A 97 3.87 6.41 -6.01
N THR A 98 3.83 5.26 -5.34
CA THR A 98 4.67 4.99 -4.17
C THR A 98 5.89 4.21 -4.62
N VAL A 99 7.08 4.66 -4.22
CA VAL A 99 8.36 4.03 -4.53
C VAL A 99 9.07 3.69 -3.23
N LEU A 100 9.41 2.41 -3.06
CA LEU A 100 10.22 1.92 -1.94
C LEU A 100 11.61 1.55 -2.46
N GLY A 101 12.65 1.98 -1.74
CA GLY A 101 14.03 1.62 -2.06
C GLY A 101 14.91 1.50 -0.83
N SER A 102 15.90 0.60 -0.91
CA SER A 102 16.85 0.33 0.16
C SER A 102 18.23 -0.06 -0.41
N PRO A 103 19.05 0.89 -0.90
CA PRO A 103 18.82 2.34 -0.92
C PRO A 103 18.00 2.80 -2.13
N LEU A 104 17.27 3.91 -1.99
CA LEU A 104 16.63 4.58 -3.12
C LEU A 104 17.63 5.51 -3.83
N ARG A 105 18.07 5.13 -5.03
CA ARG A 105 19.13 5.83 -5.76
C ARG A 105 18.57 6.88 -6.75
N PRO A 106 19.35 7.94 -7.08
CA PRO A 106 18.90 8.99 -8.00
C PRO A 106 18.58 8.52 -9.43
N ASP A 107 19.28 7.50 -9.94
CA ASP A 107 19.04 6.89 -11.25
C ASP A 107 17.66 6.21 -11.32
N ALA A 108 17.26 5.50 -10.27
CA ALA A 108 15.91 4.95 -10.14
C ALA A 108 14.86 6.07 -10.14
N MET A 109 15.07 7.13 -9.36
CA MET A 109 14.17 8.29 -9.32
C MET A 109 14.05 9.00 -10.68
N ALA A 110 15.16 9.17 -11.39
CA ALA A 110 15.19 9.79 -12.71
C ALA A 110 14.45 8.93 -13.75
N ALA A 111 14.62 7.60 -13.71
CA ALA A 111 13.93 6.69 -14.60
C ALA A 111 12.40 6.72 -14.38
N ILE A 112 11.96 6.69 -13.11
CA ILE A 112 10.55 6.75 -12.74
C ILE A 112 9.94 8.09 -13.17
N ALA A 113 10.58 9.21 -12.83
CA ALA A 113 10.10 10.54 -13.21
C ALA A 113 9.99 10.70 -14.73
N ARG A 114 10.94 10.14 -15.50
CA ARG A 114 10.89 10.14 -16.96
C ARG A 114 9.67 9.37 -17.49
N ARG A 115 9.40 8.16 -16.97
CA ARG A 115 8.23 7.38 -17.41
C ARG A 115 6.92 8.05 -17.07
N VAL A 116 6.83 8.65 -15.87
CA VAL A 116 5.66 9.42 -15.45
C VAL A 116 5.42 10.57 -16.44
N ALA A 117 6.47 11.31 -16.82
CA ALA A 117 6.37 12.39 -17.81
C ALA A 117 6.01 11.88 -19.22
N GLU A 118 6.58 10.76 -19.69
CA GLU A 118 6.25 10.14 -20.99
C GLU A 118 4.79 9.68 -21.09
N HIS A 119 4.11 9.51 -19.95
CA HIS A 119 2.69 9.13 -19.88
C HIS A 119 1.76 10.33 -19.61
N ASP A 120 2.25 11.56 -19.85
CA ASP A 120 1.52 12.82 -19.64
C ASP A 120 0.99 12.99 -18.22
N VAL A 121 1.72 12.46 -17.24
CA VAL A 121 1.40 12.65 -15.83
C VAL A 121 2.25 13.78 -15.28
N ASN A 122 1.59 14.83 -14.83
CA ASN A 122 2.27 15.88 -14.06
C ASN A 122 2.48 15.41 -12.63
N ILE A 123 3.67 15.63 -12.08
CA ILE A 123 3.94 15.41 -10.66
C ILE A 123 3.58 16.71 -9.92
N ASP A 124 2.50 16.68 -9.18
CA ASP A 124 2.01 17.83 -8.42
C ASP A 124 2.74 17.95 -7.07
N ARG A 125 3.09 16.82 -6.46
CA ARG A 125 3.76 16.78 -5.15
C ARG A 125 4.65 15.56 -5.00
N ILE A 126 5.79 15.73 -4.33
CA ILE A 126 6.65 14.64 -3.88
C ILE A 126 6.83 14.74 -2.37
N ARG A 127 6.67 13.62 -1.66
CA ARG A 127 6.89 13.56 -0.21
C ARG A 127 7.54 12.25 0.21
N ARG A 128 8.37 12.29 1.23
CA ARG A 128 8.84 11.07 1.92
C ARG A 128 7.80 10.64 2.94
N ILE A 129 7.41 9.38 2.90
CA ILE A 129 6.48 8.78 3.87
C ILE A 129 7.16 7.81 4.82
N ALA A 130 8.37 7.33 4.51
CA ALA A 130 9.18 6.55 5.44
C ALA A 130 10.68 6.76 5.18
N ALA A 131 11.47 6.75 6.25
CA ALA A 131 12.93 6.68 6.20
C ALA A 131 13.48 5.32 6.65
N TYR A 132 12.65 4.52 7.32
CA TYR A 132 12.97 3.21 7.91
C TYR A 132 11.71 2.32 7.90
N PRO A 133 11.81 0.99 7.74
CA PRO A 133 13.02 0.22 7.45
C PRO A 133 13.50 0.39 6.00
N VAL A 134 12.66 1.01 5.16
CA VAL A 134 12.96 1.37 3.78
C VAL A 134 12.70 2.85 3.54
N THR A 135 13.37 3.43 2.55
CA THR A 135 13.02 4.77 2.09
C THR A 135 11.78 4.66 1.20
N ALA A 136 10.69 5.31 1.61
CA ALA A 136 9.45 5.35 0.86
C ALA A 136 9.14 6.78 0.44
N ILE A 137 9.01 7.01 -0.87
CA ILE A 137 8.67 8.29 -1.48
C ILE A 137 7.36 8.14 -2.23
N VAL A 138 6.51 9.16 -2.14
CA VAL A 138 5.23 9.23 -2.85
C VAL A 138 5.25 10.41 -3.80
N PHE A 139 4.91 10.14 -5.06
CA PHE A 139 4.55 11.11 -6.06
C PHE A 139 3.03 11.19 -6.13
N GLU A 140 2.47 12.37 -5.93
CA GLU A 140 1.07 12.65 -6.21
C GLU A 140 1.01 13.46 -7.50
N GLY A 141 0.14 13.06 -8.42
CA GLY A 141 0.08 13.66 -9.74
C GLY A 141 -1.31 13.59 -10.34
N THR A 142 -1.45 14.21 -11.50
CA THR A 142 -2.70 14.24 -12.27
C THR A 142 -2.46 13.65 -13.67
N GLY A 143 -3.27 12.67 -14.05
CA GLY A 143 -3.22 11.98 -15.34
C GLY A 143 -4.29 10.89 -15.48
N LEU A 144 -4.68 10.58 -16.71
CA LEU A 144 -5.84 9.71 -17.01
C LEU A 144 -5.47 8.22 -17.23
N ARG A 145 -4.18 7.88 -17.30
CA ARG A 145 -3.67 6.58 -17.79
C ARG A 145 -3.02 5.72 -16.69
N VAL A 146 -3.74 5.52 -15.59
CA VAL A 146 -3.22 4.80 -14.39
C VAL A 146 -2.78 3.36 -14.70
N GLU A 147 -3.55 2.62 -15.49
CA GLU A 147 -3.25 1.21 -15.77
C GLU A 147 -2.04 1.04 -16.71
N GLU A 148 -1.90 1.91 -17.71
CA GLU A 148 -0.72 1.92 -18.58
C GLU A 148 0.54 2.27 -17.78
N LEU A 149 0.47 3.32 -16.94
CA LEU A 149 1.59 3.73 -16.10
C LEU A 149 1.99 2.63 -15.10
N ARG A 150 1.01 1.92 -14.53
CA ARG A 150 1.24 0.77 -13.64
C ARG A 150 2.04 -0.30 -14.36
N ALA A 151 1.61 -0.73 -15.54
CA ALA A 151 2.28 -1.78 -16.30
C ALA A 151 3.73 -1.40 -16.64
N VAL A 152 3.94 -0.16 -17.11
CA VAL A 152 5.27 0.33 -17.49
C VAL A 152 6.21 0.44 -16.28
N LEU A 153 5.74 1.01 -15.16
CA LEU A 153 6.57 1.16 -13.96
C LEU A 153 6.83 -0.19 -13.27
N ALA A 154 5.85 -1.10 -13.24
CA ALA A 154 6.04 -2.43 -12.69
C ALA A 154 7.15 -3.20 -13.43
N ALA A 155 7.19 -3.12 -14.76
CA ALA A 155 8.23 -3.77 -15.56
C ALA A 155 9.64 -3.22 -15.26
N GLN A 156 9.75 -1.93 -14.93
CA GLN A 156 11.04 -1.30 -14.62
C GLN A 156 11.48 -1.43 -13.17
N ALA A 157 10.55 -1.64 -12.25
CA ALA A 157 10.82 -1.71 -10.81
C ALA A 157 11.94 -2.72 -10.50
N ALA A 158 11.86 -3.91 -11.12
CA ALA A 158 12.85 -4.97 -10.97
C ALA A 158 14.26 -4.56 -11.43
N ASP A 159 14.36 -3.96 -12.63
CA ASP A 159 15.64 -3.51 -13.21
C ASP A 159 16.29 -2.39 -12.38
N LEU A 160 15.47 -1.57 -11.74
CA LEU A 160 15.90 -0.45 -10.91
C LEU A 160 16.19 -0.84 -9.45
N GLY A 161 15.88 -2.08 -9.05
CA GLY A 161 16.04 -2.54 -7.67
C GLY A 161 15.17 -1.79 -6.66
N VAL A 162 13.96 -1.38 -7.08
CA VAL A 162 12.98 -0.66 -6.25
C VAL A 162 11.63 -1.33 -6.35
N ASP A 163 10.75 -1.05 -5.39
CA ASP A 163 9.36 -1.45 -5.44
C ASP A 163 8.49 -0.26 -5.81
N ILE A 164 7.54 -0.46 -6.72
CA ILE A 164 6.65 0.61 -7.20
C ILE A 164 5.20 0.15 -7.11
N ALA A 165 4.34 0.99 -6.55
CA ALA A 165 2.89 0.83 -6.62
C ALA A 165 2.26 2.07 -7.26
N VAL A 166 1.35 1.85 -8.20
CA VAL A 166 0.59 2.91 -8.87
C VAL A 166 -0.90 2.75 -8.55
N GLN A 167 -1.48 3.79 -7.98
CA GLN A 167 -2.85 3.82 -7.47
C GLN A 167 -3.59 5.05 -7.96
N ARG A 168 -4.92 4.96 -8.02
CA ARG A 168 -5.77 6.15 -8.16
C ARG A 168 -5.68 6.98 -6.88
N GLY A 169 -5.62 8.30 -7.04
CA GLY A 169 -5.44 9.25 -5.94
C GLY A 169 -6.54 9.11 -4.91
N GLY A 170 -6.16 8.95 -3.64
CA GLY A 170 -7.08 8.86 -2.51
C GLY A 170 -7.84 7.53 -2.38
N ALA A 171 -7.68 6.57 -3.30
CA ALA A 171 -8.44 5.30 -3.29
C ALA A 171 -8.29 4.51 -1.99
N MET A 172 -7.09 4.52 -1.41
CA MET A 172 -6.76 3.79 -0.17
C MET A 172 -6.74 4.67 1.09
N LYS A 173 -6.90 6.00 0.96
CA LYS A 173 -6.78 6.93 2.11
C LYS A 173 -8.07 7.14 2.91
N ARG A 174 -9.24 6.79 2.37
CA ARG A 174 -10.54 7.06 3.01
C ARG A 174 -11.35 5.79 3.11
N GLY A 175 -11.99 5.55 4.25
CA GLY A 175 -12.91 4.43 4.49
C GLY A 175 -12.21 3.13 4.94
N GLN A 176 -13.02 2.12 5.25
CA GLN A 176 -12.53 0.81 5.70
C GLN A 176 -11.89 0.02 4.55
N LEU A 177 -10.80 -0.69 4.82
CA LEU A 177 -10.18 -1.66 3.92
C LEU A 177 -10.31 -3.06 4.51
N LEU A 178 -10.37 -4.06 3.63
CA LEU A 178 -10.17 -5.46 3.98
C LEU A 178 -8.79 -5.88 3.48
N VAL A 179 -7.91 -6.31 4.38
CA VAL A 179 -6.60 -6.87 4.06
C VAL A 179 -6.64 -8.37 4.28
N VAL A 180 -6.40 -9.13 3.22
CA VAL A 180 -6.33 -10.59 3.27
C VAL A 180 -4.91 -11.03 2.95
N MET A 181 -4.32 -11.87 3.79
CA MET A 181 -2.93 -12.29 3.65
C MET A 181 -2.82 -13.80 3.56
N ASP A 182 -1.89 -14.26 2.72
CA ASP A 182 -1.34 -15.60 2.87
C ASP A 182 -0.57 -15.73 4.19
N VAL A 183 -0.38 -16.96 4.62
CA VAL A 183 0.30 -17.28 5.86
C VAL A 183 1.73 -17.75 5.61
N ASP A 184 1.90 -18.93 5.03
CA ASP A 184 3.21 -19.52 4.75
C ASP A 184 4.01 -18.59 3.82
N SER A 185 5.29 -18.40 4.10
CA SER A 185 6.19 -17.49 3.35
C SER A 185 5.74 -16.00 3.22
N THR A 186 4.64 -15.62 3.87
CA THR A 186 4.07 -14.26 3.85
C THR A 186 3.92 -13.71 5.28
N LEU A 187 2.89 -14.11 6.04
CA LEU A 187 2.73 -13.72 7.45
C LEU A 187 3.83 -14.32 8.32
N ILE A 188 4.23 -15.55 8.00
CA ILE A 188 5.29 -16.30 8.67
C ILE A 188 6.42 -16.59 7.68
N GLN A 189 7.61 -16.83 8.20
CA GLN A 189 8.81 -17.10 7.40
C GLN A 189 8.93 -18.56 6.95
N ASP A 190 8.13 -19.44 7.57
CA ASP A 190 8.26 -20.88 7.46
C ASP A 190 7.10 -21.45 6.63
N GLU A 191 7.31 -22.61 6.04
CA GLU A 191 6.26 -23.45 5.47
C GLU A 191 5.81 -24.44 6.55
N VAL A 192 4.56 -24.32 7.04
CA VAL A 192 4.07 -25.14 8.17
C VAL A 192 4.16 -26.64 7.88
N ILE A 193 3.91 -27.05 6.63
CA ILE A 193 3.96 -28.45 6.23
C ILE A 193 5.39 -29.02 6.28
N ASP A 194 6.40 -28.19 6.00
CA ASP A 194 7.80 -28.60 6.07
C ASP A 194 8.25 -28.76 7.53
N LEU A 195 7.76 -27.90 8.43
CA LEU A 195 7.98 -28.07 9.87
C LEU A 195 7.34 -29.36 10.42
N LEU A 196 6.15 -29.72 9.93
CA LEU A 196 5.51 -30.99 10.26
C LEU A 196 6.28 -32.19 9.69
N ALA A 197 6.76 -32.08 8.44
CA ALA A 197 7.57 -33.11 7.80
C ALA A 197 8.89 -33.36 8.54
N ARG A 198 9.52 -32.28 9.03
CA ARG A 198 10.71 -32.35 9.91
C ARG A 198 10.45 -33.15 11.17
N ALA A 199 9.35 -32.83 11.85
CA ALA A 199 8.97 -33.54 13.06
C ALA A 199 8.62 -35.02 12.80
N ALA A 200 8.20 -35.37 11.58
CA ALA A 200 8.00 -36.76 11.15
C ALA A 200 9.25 -37.47 10.64
N GLY A 201 10.34 -36.76 10.37
CA GLY A 201 11.50 -37.32 9.67
C GLY A 201 11.23 -37.70 8.21
N VAL A 202 10.27 -37.03 7.56
CA VAL A 202 9.86 -37.27 6.15
C VAL A 202 10.11 -36.05 5.25
N GLU A 203 11.02 -35.16 5.64
CA GLU A 203 11.35 -33.93 4.90
C GLU A 203 11.69 -34.21 3.44
N ASP A 204 12.57 -35.18 3.18
CA ASP A 204 13.01 -35.52 1.82
C ASP A 204 11.84 -35.97 0.93
N GLN A 205 10.89 -36.71 1.50
CA GLN A 205 9.69 -37.16 0.78
C GLN A 205 8.77 -35.98 0.45
N VAL A 206 8.52 -35.10 1.42
CA VAL A 206 7.66 -33.91 1.23
C VAL A 206 8.30 -32.94 0.25
N ALA A 207 9.61 -32.72 0.32
CA ALA A 207 10.37 -31.89 -0.60
C ALA A 207 10.26 -32.40 -2.05
N ALA A 208 10.43 -33.71 -2.27
CA ALA A 208 10.30 -34.31 -3.61
C ALA A 208 8.89 -34.10 -4.22
N ILE A 209 7.84 -34.20 -3.40
CA ILE A 209 6.45 -33.94 -3.84
C ILE A 209 6.24 -32.45 -4.16
N THR A 210 6.78 -31.54 -3.33
CA THR A 210 6.72 -30.09 -3.58
C THR A 210 7.43 -29.72 -4.88
N GLU A 211 8.60 -30.29 -5.15
CA GLU A 211 9.31 -30.07 -6.41
C GLU A 211 8.53 -30.58 -7.62
N SER A 212 7.90 -31.75 -7.51
CA SER A 212 7.03 -32.31 -8.57
C SER A 212 5.84 -31.38 -8.88
N ALA A 213 5.19 -30.85 -7.85
CA ALA A 213 4.12 -29.86 -8.00
C ALA A 213 4.62 -28.55 -8.64
N MET A 214 5.80 -28.07 -8.25
CA MET A 214 6.42 -26.87 -8.86
C MET A 214 6.80 -27.07 -10.33
N ARG A 215 7.10 -28.30 -10.75
CA ARG A 215 7.29 -28.67 -12.17
C ARG A 215 5.98 -28.84 -12.94
N GLY A 216 4.83 -28.78 -12.26
CA GLY A 216 3.51 -28.96 -12.85
C GLY A 216 3.17 -30.42 -13.18
N GLU A 217 3.88 -31.38 -12.60
CA GLU A 217 3.64 -32.82 -12.81
C GLU A 217 2.38 -33.30 -12.08
N ILE A 218 2.06 -32.66 -10.95
CA ILE A 218 0.87 -32.91 -10.13
C ILE A 218 0.20 -31.58 -9.78
N ASP A 219 -1.12 -31.59 -9.59
CA ASP A 219 -1.84 -30.39 -9.18
C ASP A 219 -1.67 -30.07 -7.68
N PHE A 220 -2.15 -28.90 -7.24
CA PHE A 220 -2.03 -28.47 -5.84
C PHE A 220 -2.73 -29.42 -4.87
N THR A 221 -3.91 -29.91 -5.23
CA THR A 221 -4.74 -30.76 -4.38
C THR A 221 -4.10 -32.14 -4.21
N GLU A 222 -3.59 -32.70 -5.30
CA GLU A 222 -2.81 -33.93 -5.31
C GLU A 222 -1.53 -33.77 -4.49
N SER A 223 -0.77 -32.70 -4.72
CA SER A 223 0.45 -32.38 -3.97
C SER A 223 0.18 -32.25 -2.47
N LEU A 224 -0.85 -31.52 -2.07
CA LEU A 224 -1.22 -31.39 -0.65
C LEU A 224 -1.62 -32.73 -0.06
N THR A 225 -2.44 -33.51 -0.76
CA THR A 225 -2.90 -34.82 -0.29
C THR A 225 -1.73 -35.78 -0.09
N GLN A 226 -0.78 -35.83 -1.03
CA GLN A 226 0.41 -36.68 -0.90
C GLN A 226 1.32 -36.23 0.25
N ARG A 227 1.56 -34.92 0.40
CA ARG A 227 2.37 -34.38 1.50
C ARG A 227 1.74 -34.64 2.87
N VAL A 228 0.42 -34.44 2.99
CA VAL A 228 -0.31 -34.73 4.24
C VAL A 228 -0.34 -36.22 4.53
N SER A 229 -0.46 -37.07 3.51
CA SER A 229 -0.41 -38.53 3.69
C SER A 229 0.92 -39.01 4.30
N ALA A 230 2.04 -38.33 4.02
CA ALA A 230 3.34 -38.64 4.62
C ALA A 230 3.38 -38.36 6.13
N LEU A 231 2.44 -37.56 6.66
CA LEU A 231 2.34 -37.21 8.07
C LEU A 231 1.48 -38.20 8.89
N ALA A 232 0.94 -39.25 8.25
CA ALA A 232 0.06 -40.22 8.90
C ALA A 232 0.74 -40.91 10.09
N GLY A 233 0.00 -41.03 11.19
CA GLY A 233 0.46 -41.67 12.42
C GLY A 233 1.15 -40.75 13.42
N LEU A 234 1.49 -39.52 13.05
CA LEU A 234 2.04 -38.54 13.99
C LEU A 234 1.08 -38.25 15.15
N PRO A 235 1.57 -38.12 16.39
CA PRO A 235 0.73 -37.65 17.50
C PRO A 235 0.30 -36.21 17.26
N ALA A 236 -0.95 -35.87 17.55
CA ALA A 236 -1.49 -34.52 17.35
C ALA A 236 -0.72 -33.43 18.13
N SER A 237 -0.02 -33.81 19.20
CA SER A 237 0.87 -32.92 19.95
C SER A 237 1.99 -32.30 19.11
N VAL A 238 2.31 -32.87 17.95
CA VAL A 238 3.28 -32.29 17.00
C VAL A 238 2.85 -30.91 16.51
N ILE A 239 1.54 -30.63 16.45
CA ILE A 239 0.99 -29.33 16.06
C ILE A 239 1.44 -28.24 17.04
N ASP A 240 1.42 -28.52 18.34
CA ASP A 240 1.88 -27.58 19.37
C ASP A 240 3.40 -27.39 19.35
N GLU A 241 4.15 -28.42 18.95
CA GLU A 241 5.61 -28.33 18.77
C GLU A 241 5.96 -27.44 17.58
N VAL A 242 5.32 -27.67 16.42
CA VAL A 242 5.50 -26.87 15.22
C VAL A 242 5.11 -25.41 15.48
N ARG A 243 3.99 -25.16 16.17
CA ARG A 243 3.57 -23.79 16.52
C ARG A 243 4.66 -23.00 17.25
N LYS A 244 5.41 -23.65 18.15
CA LYS A 244 6.49 -22.98 18.91
C LYS A 244 7.71 -22.62 18.05
N GLN A 245 7.85 -23.24 16.88
CA GLN A 245 8.95 -23.00 15.94
C GLN A 245 8.62 -21.93 14.91
N VAL A 246 7.33 -21.63 14.70
CA VAL A 246 6.88 -20.65 13.70
C VAL A 246 7.43 -19.26 14.01
N ARG A 247 8.06 -18.66 13.00
CA ARG A 247 8.58 -17.29 13.06
C ARG A 247 7.71 -16.37 12.22
N LEU A 248 7.20 -15.31 12.85
CA LEU A 248 6.52 -14.24 12.12
C LEU A 248 7.49 -13.52 11.19
N SER A 249 7.02 -13.14 10.00
CA SER A 249 7.76 -12.26 9.12
C SER A 249 8.07 -10.93 9.82
N PRO A 250 9.27 -10.35 9.64
CA PRO A 250 9.59 -9.05 10.22
C PRO A 250 8.55 -8.02 9.81
N GLY A 251 8.04 -7.26 10.79
CA GLY A 251 6.96 -6.30 10.56
C GLY A 251 5.55 -6.87 10.64
N ALA A 252 5.32 -8.19 10.66
CA ALA A 252 3.96 -8.77 10.69
C ALA A 252 3.09 -8.28 11.85
N ARG A 253 3.67 -8.23 13.07
CA ARG A 253 2.99 -7.67 14.25
C ARG A 253 2.65 -6.20 14.09
N THR A 254 3.57 -5.41 13.52
CA THR A 254 3.38 -3.99 13.26
C THR A 254 2.30 -3.77 12.21
N LEU A 255 2.33 -4.52 11.10
CA LEU A 255 1.31 -4.50 10.07
C LEU A 255 -0.08 -4.75 10.68
N CYS A 256 -0.28 -5.89 11.35
CA CYS A 256 -1.58 -6.24 11.91
C CYS A 256 -2.08 -5.20 12.91
N ARG A 257 -1.21 -4.74 13.83
CA ARG A 257 -1.56 -3.72 14.83
C ARG A 257 -1.96 -2.40 14.17
N THR A 258 -1.16 -1.90 13.23
CA THR A 258 -1.45 -0.63 12.54
C THR A 258 -2.75 -0.72 11.75
N LEU A 259 -2.96 -1.77 10.95
CA LEU A 259 -4.19 -1.93 10.18
C LEU A 259 -5.43 -1.92 11.09
N ARG A 260 -5.37 -2.63 12.22
CA ARG A 260 -6.46 -2.66 13.21
C ARG A 260 -6.71 -1.32 13.87
N ASN A 261 -5.66 -0.58 14.24
CA ASN A 261 -5.78 0.77 14.81
C ASN A 261 -6.41 1.76 13.83
N PHE A 262 -6.26 1.52 12.53
CA PHE A 262 -6.93 2.28 11.46
C PHE A 262 -8.36 1.79 11.16
N GLY A 263 -8.87 0.80 11.91
CA GLY A 263 -10.21 0.25 11.77
C GLY A 263 -10.38 -0.69 10.56
N PHE A 264 -9.28 -1.13 9.95
CA PHE A 264 -9.31 -2.08 8.83
C PHE A 264 -9.57 -3.49 9.33
N ARG A 265 -10.15 -4.31 8.45
CA ARG A 265 -10.32 -5.75 8.67
C ARG A 265 -9.09 -6.48 8.18
N VAL A 266 -8.60 -7.41 8.98
CA VAL A 266 -7.43 -8.23 8.66
C VAL A 266 -7.85 -9.69 8.72
N CYS A 267 -7.74 -10.38 7.59
CA CYS A 267 -8.10 -11.79 7.47
C CYS A 267 -6.94 -12.60 6.90
N LEU A 268 -6.95 -13.90 7.15
CA LEU A 268 -5.95 -14.84 6.66
C LEU A 268 -6.59 -15.91 5.78
N VAL A 269 -5.89 -16.27 4.70
CA VAL A 269 -6.29 -17.37 3.82
C VAL A 269 -5.05 -18.20 3.50
N SER A 270 -5.05 -19.47 3.90
CA SER A 270 -3.87 -20.31 3.83
C SER A 270 -4.18 -21.69 3.23
N GLY A 271 -3.22 -22.22 2.48
CA GLY A 271 -3.18 -23.65 2.11
C GLY A 271 -2.61 -24.55 3.22
N GLY A 272 -2.07 -23.96 4.29
CA GLY A 272 -1.61 -24.63 5.50
C GLY A 272 -2.77 -25.01 6.44
N PHE A 273 -2.44 -25.25 7.72
CA PHE A 273 -3.35 -25.93 8.64
C PHE A 273 -3.89 -25.03 9.76
N ASP A 274 -5.20 -24.98 9.89
CA ASP A 274 -5.92 -24.16 10.87
C ASP A 274 -5.40 -24.35 12.30
N ALA A 275 -5.14 -25.59 12.71
CA ALA A 275 -4.69 -25.90 14.07
C ALA A 275 -3.34 -25.26 14.45
N VAL A 276 -2.48 -24.99 13.47
CA VAL A 276 -1.21 -24.28 13.69
C VAL A 276 -1.41 -22.76 13.65
N ILE A 277 -2.25 -22.29 12.72
CA ILE A 277 -2.39 -20.87 12.37
C ILE A 277 -3.32 -20.13 13.33
N ARG A 278 -4.42 -20.76 13.76
CA ARG A 278 -5.49 -20.13 14.57
C ARG A 278 -4.97 -19.44 15.84
N PRO A 279 -4.10 -20.06 16.66
CA PRO A 279 -3.57 -19.37 17.84
C PRO A 279 -2.73 -18.13 17.50
N ILE A 280 -1.99 -18.17 16.39
CA ILE A 280 -1.20 -17.02 15.89
C ILE A 280 -2.15 -15.92 15.41
N ALA A 281 -3.22 -16.29 14.71
CA ALA A 281 -4.24 -15.37 14.23
C ALA A 281 -4.95 -14.66 15.40
N GLU A 282 -5.30 -15.39 16.46
CA GLU A 282 -5.89 -14.85 17.70
C GLU A 282 -4.94 -13.86 18.39
N GLU A 283 -3.64 -14.20 18.49
CA GLU A 283 -2.63 -13.32 19.08
C GLU A 283 -2.48 -11.99 18.31
N LEU A 284 -2.57 -12.04 16.97
CA LEU A 284 -2.47 -10.86 16.11
C LEU A 284 -3.78 -10.08 16.01
N GLY A 285 -4.89 -10.60 16.53
CA GLY A 285 -6.21 -10.00 16.46
C GLY A 285 -6.82 -10.04 15.05
N ILE A 286 -6.55 -11.11 14.30
CA ILE A 286 -7.12 -11.36 12.98
C ILE A 286 -8.63 -11.55 13.10
N ASP A 287 -9.40 -10.91 12.22
CA ASP A 287 -10.86 -10.95 12.22
C ASP A 287 -11.41 -12.31 11.75
N GLU A 288 -10.85 -12.85 10.65
CA GLU A 288 -11.26 -14.16 10.09
C GLU A 288 -10.09 -14.95 9.50
N LEU A 289 -10.19 -16.27 9.54
CA LEU A 289 -9.20 -17.23 9.03
C LEU A 289 -9.90 -18.31 8.20
N ARG A 290 -9.37 -18.57 6.99
CA ARG A 290 -9.68 -19.74 6.18
C ARG A 290 -8.40 -20.56 5.97
N ALA A 291 -8.41 -21.83 6.38
CA ALA A 291 -7.28 -22.75 6.24
C ALA A 291 -7.76 -24.20 6.11
N ASN A 292 -6.86 -25.11 5.73
CA ASN A 292 -7.14 -26.54 5.69
C ASN A 292 -7.16 -27.16 7.09
N HIS A 293 -7.90 -28.25 7.29
CA HIS A 293 -7.99 -28.94 8.58
C HIS A 293 -7.37 -30.33 8.49
N LEU A 294 -6.37 -30.63 9.32
CA LEU A 294 -5.84 -31.99 9.44
C LEU A 294 -6.86 -32.90 10.14
N GLU A 295 -7.11 -34.08 9.59
CA GLU A 295 -7.95 -35.09 10.25
C GLU A 295 -7.17 -35.75 11.40
N ILE A 296 -7.77 -35.74 12.58
CA ILE A 296 -7.21 -36.31 13.81
C ILE A 296 -8.17 -37.35 14.36
N VAL A 297 -7.70 -38.58 14.53
CA VAL A 297 -8.44 -39.69 15.13
C VAL A 297 -7.58 -40.31 16.23
N ASP A 298 -8.16 -40.55 17.41
CA ASP A 298 -7.47 -41.11 18.58
C ASP A 298 -6.16 -40.37 18.93
N GLY A 299 -6.17 -39.04 18.77
CA GLY A 299 -5.01 -38.18 19.05
C GLY A 299 -3.86 -38.30 18.05
N ARG A 300 -4.09 -38.85 16.85
CA ARG A 300 -3.09 -38.99 15.79
C ARG A 300 -3.58 -38.43 14.45
N LEU A 301 -2.66 -37.90 13.66
CA LEU A 301 -2.93 -37.48 12.29
C LEU A 301 -3.23 -38.71 11.43
N THR A 302 -4.32 -38.68 10.68
CA THR A 302 -4.66 -39.79 9.76
C THR A 302 -3.94 -39.70 8.41
N GLY A 303 -3.33 -38.56 8.13
CA GLY A 303 -2.76 -38.23 6.82
C GLY A 303 -3.78 -37.73 5.81
N LYS A 304 -4.94 -37.25 6.26
CA LYS A 304 -5.98 -36.65 5.41
C LYS A 304 -6.31 -35.22 5.83
N VAL A 305 -6.87 -34.46 4.89
CA VAL A 305 -7.46 -33.14 5.12
C VAL A 305 -8.98 -33.28 5.18
N VAL A 306 -9.62 -32.56 6.11
CA VAL A 306 -11.07 -32.52 6.29
C VAL A 306 -11.65 -31.34 5.52
N GLY A 307 -12.74 -31.59 4.79
CA GLY A 307 -13.50 -30.56 4.10
C GLY A 307 -12.94 -30.19 2.72
N GLU A 308 -13.31 -29.02 2.24
CA GLU A 308 -12.84 -28.49 0.96
C GLU A 308 -11.39 -27.98 1.11
N ILE A 309 -10.53 -28.39 0.18
CA ILE A 309 -9.13 -27.94 0.15
C ILE A 309 -9.07 -26.50 -0.35
N ILE A 310 -8.36 -25.65 0.39
CA ILE A 310 -8.09 -24.27 0.03
C ILE A 310 -6.98 -24.23 -1.03
N ASP A 311 -7.39 -24.40 -2.28
CA ASP A 311 -6.55 -24.25 -3.47
C ASP A 311 -6.51 -22.79 -3.96
N ARG A 312 -5.88 -22.57 -5.12
CA ARG A 312 -5.76 -21.23 -5.74
C ARG A 312 -7.11 -20.54 -5.95
N ALA A 313 -8.12 -21.28 -6.42
CA ALA A 313 -9.46 -20.74 -6.60
C ALA A 313 -10.18 -20.54 -5.26
N GLY A 314 -9.93 -21.42 -4.29
CA GLY A 314 -10.39 -21.32 -2.91
C GLY A 314 -9.88 -20.06 -2.23
N LYS A 315 -8.63 -19.65 -2.49
CA LYS A 315 -8.11 -18.38 -1.95
C LYS A 315 -8.88 -17.17 -2.45
N ARG A 316 -9.20 -17.14 -3.74
CA ARG A 316 -10.05 -16.11 -4.33
C ARG A 316 -11.46 -16.13 -3.74
N ARG A 317 -12.10 -17.30 -3.63
CA ARG A 317 -13.44 -17.43 -3.03
C ARG A 317 -13.46 -16.90 -1.59
N ALA A 318 -12.46 -17.23 -0.79
CA ALA A 318 -12.35 -16.74 0.59
C ALA A 318 -12.26 -15.21 0.66
N LEU A 319 -11.46 -14.57 -0.22
CA LEU A 319 -11.41 -13.11 -0.32
C LEU A 319 -12.79 -12.50 -0.63
N GLU A 320 -13.51 -13.07 -1.62
CA GLU A 320 -14.84 -12.61 -2.01
C GLU A 320 -15.88 -12.80 -0.88
N GLU A 321 -15.81 -13.92 -0.16
CA GLU A 321 -16.65 -14.22 1.00
C GLU A 321 -16.39 -13.26 2.16
N PHE A 322 -15.12 -13.00 2.51
CA PHE A 322 -14.77 -12.03 3.55
C PHE A 322 -15.21 -10.61 3.19
N ALA A 323 -15.01 -10.20 1.93
CA ALA A 323 -15.45 -8.90 1.44
C ALA A 323 -16.97 -8.74 1.57
N ALA A 324 -17.73 -9.78 1.21
CA ALA A 324 -19.18 -9.81 1.38
C ALA A 324 -19.60 -9.79 2.85
N HIS A 325 -18.94 -10.56 3.72
CA HIS A 325 -19.24 -10.62 5.15
C HIS A 325 -19.08 -9.27 5.83
N PHE A 326 -18.00 -8.53 5.53
CA PHE A 326 -17.75 -7.21 6.09
C PHE A 326 -18.42 -6.07 5.31
N ALA A 327 -19.18 -6.36 4.25
CA ALA A 327 -19.77 -5.37 3.35
C ALA A 327 -18.75 -4.37 2.76
N ILE A 328 -17.55 -4.86 2.45
CA ILE A 328 -16.46 -4.08 1.85
C ILE A 328 -16.42 -4.40 0.35
N PRO A 329 -16.52 -3.39 -0.54
CA PRO A 329 -16.48 -3.65 -1.98
C PRO A 329 -15.09 -4.18 -2.39
N MET A 330 -15.04 -5.06 -3.40
CA MET A 330 -13.78 -5.65 -3.89
C MET A 330 -12.73 -4.62 -4.31
N SER A 331 -13.14 -3.43 -4.77
CA SER A 331 -12.22 -2.31 -5.06
C SER A 331 -11.49 -1.75 -3.83
N ARG A 332 -11.90 -2.16 -2.63
CA ARG A 332 -11.34 -1.77 -1.33
C ARG A 332 -10.74 -2.96 -0.55
N THR A 333 -10.41 -4.02 -1.27
CA THR A 333 -9.68 -5.16 -0.72
C THR A 333 -8.21 -5.10 -1.11
N VAL A 334 -7.36 -5.57 -0.21
CA VAL A 334 -5.92 -5.75 -0.42
C VAL A 334 -5.61 -7.22 -0.21
N ALA A 335 -4.95 -7.86 -1.15
CA ALA A 335 -4.46 -9.22 -1.02
C ALA A 335 -2.93 -9.19 -0.96
N ILE A 336 -2.32 -9.96 -0.04
CA ILE A 336 -0.86 -10.08 0.10
C ILE A 336 -0.49 -11.56 0.04
N GLY A 337 0.46 -11.92 -0.82
CA GLY A 337 0.93 -13.30 -0.95
C GLY A 337 2.26 -13.37 -1.72
N ASP A 338 2.91 -14.53 -1.71
CA ASP A 338 4.21 -14.75 -2.34
C ASP A 338 4.18 -15.79 -3.48
N GLY A 339 3.16 -16.66 -3.47
CA GLY A 339 3.14 -17.88 -4.23
C GLY A 339 2.22 -17.86 -5.46
N ALA A 340 2.41 -18.86 -6.34
CA ALA A 340 1.56 -19.03 -7.52
C ALA A 340 0.11 -19.44 -7.15
N ASN A 341 -0.07 -20.03 -5.97
CA ASN A 341 -1.36 -20.31 -5.34
C ASN A 341 -2.14 -19.03 -4.98
N ASP A 342 -1.50 -17.87 -4.86
CA ASP A 342 -2.17 -16.62 -4.53
C ASP A 342 -2.66 -15.84 -5.75
N LEU A 343 -2.26 -16.22 -6.96
CA LEU A 343 -2.45 -15.40 -8.16
C LEU A 343 -3.91 -15.01 -8.41
N ASP A 344 -4.86 -15.90 -8.15
CA ASP A 344 -6.29 -15.57 -8.36
C ASP A 344 -6.82 -14.62 -7.29
N MET A 345 -6.33 -14.74 -6.05
CA MET A 345 -6.64 -13.83 -4.96
C MET A 345 -6.04 -12.44 -5.20
N LEU A 346 -4.76 -12.39 -5.59
CA LEU A 346 -4.04 -11.15 -5.93
C LEU A 346 -4.67 -10.42 -7.12
N ALA A 347 -5.10 -11.15 -8.14
CA ALA A 347 -5.75 -10.59 -9.32
C ALA A 347 -7.17 -10.10 -9.03
N ALA A 348 -7.91 -10.75 -8.13
CA ALA A 348 -9.28 -10.37 -7.78
C ALA A 348 -9.35 -9.17 -6.81
N ALA A 349 -8.30 -8.94 -6.01
CA ALA A 349 -8.27 -7.84 -5.05
C ALA A 349 -8.17 -6.46 -5.71
N GLY A 350 -8.71 -5.44 -5.05
CA GLY A 350 -8.53 -4.04 -5.48
C GLY A 350 -7.06 -3.60 -5.51
N LEU A 351 -6.23 -4.18 -4.63
CA LEU A 351 -4.77 -4.11 -4.66
C LEU A 351 -4.18 -5.46 -4.31
N GLY A 352 -3.53 -6.11 -5.28
CA GLY A 352 -2.78 -7.35 -5.09
C GLY A 352 -1.30 -7.06 -4.92
N VAL A 353 -0.72 -7.45 -3.78
CA VAL A 353 0.67 -7.20 -3.42
C VAL A 353 1.43 -8.53 -3.37
N ALA A 354 2.41 -8.66 -4.25
CA ALA A 354 3.39 -9.75 -4.21
C ALA A 354 4.47 -9.45 -3.16
N PHE A 355 4.52 -10.19 -2.06
CA PHE A 355 5.52 -10.00 -1.00
C PHE A 355 6.65 -11.01 -1.14
N ASN A 356 7.88 -10.55 -1.37
CA ASN A 356 9.08 -11.37 -1.61
C ASN A 356 8.87 -12.54 -2.59
N ALA A 357 7.90 -12.38 -3.50
CA ALA A 357 7.31 -13.45 -4.29
C ALA A 357 8.26 -14.00 -5.36
N LYS A 358 7.91 -15.09 -6.04
CA LYS A 358 8.65 -15.53 -7.24
C LYS A 358 8.42 -14.58 -8.42
N PRO A 359 9.33 -14.48 -9.41
CA PRO A 359 9.20 -13.55 -10.53
C PRO A 359 7.86 -13.60 -11.27
N ALA A 360 7.33 -14.81 -11.51
CA ALA A 360 6.03 -14.98 -12.17
C ALA A 360 4.87 -14.34 -11.39
N VAL A 361 4.94 -14.36 -10.06
CA VAL A 361 3.92 -13.76 -9.18
C VAL A 361 4.09 -12.25 -9.12
N ARG A 362 5.33 -11.75 -9.02
CA ARG A 362 5.63 -10.32 -9.06
C ARG A 362 5.09 -9.66 -10.33
N SER A 363 5.28 -10.29 -11.49
CA SER A 363 4.83 -9.76 -12.77
C SER A 363 3.31 -9.76 -12.95
N ALA A 364 2.60 -10.61 -12.20
CA ALA A 364 1.14 -10.74 -12.28
C ALA A 364 0.39 -9.89 -11.23
N ALA A 365 1.07 -9.48 -10.15
CA ALA A 365 0.49 -8.66 -9.09
C ALA A 365 0.43 -7.18 -9.47
N HIS A 366 -0.45 -6.43 -8.80
CA HIS A 366 -0.60 -4.98 -8.99
C HIS A 366 0.60 -4.18 -8.47
N ALA A 367 1.25 -4.69 -7.43
CA ALA A 367 2.46 -4.15 -6.83
C ALA A 367 3.30 -5.28 -6.23
N ALA A 368 4.57 -5.01 -5.97
CA ALA A 368 5.46 -5.93 -5.26
C ALA A 368 6.14 -5.22 -4.08
N VAL A 369 6.53 -5.99 -3.07
CA VAL A 369 7.40 -5.57 -1.97
C VAL A 369 8.52 -6.61 -1.85
N ASN A 370 9.74 -6.22 -2.18
CA ASN A 370 10.91 -7.12 -2.29
C ASN A 370 11.95 -6.89 -1.19
N VAL A 371 11.50 -6.28 -0.09
CA VAL A 371 12.28 -6.11 1.14
C VAL A 371 11.75 -7.06 2.22
N PRO A 372 12.60 -7.49 3.17
CA PRO A 372 12.23 -8.52 4.16
C PRO A 372 11.33 -7.98 5.30
N TYR A 373 10.54 -6.93 5.05
CA TYR A 373 9.74 -6.23 6.05
C TYR A 373 8.29 -6.15 5.58
N LEU A 374 7.42 -7.00 6.13
CA LEU A 374 6.01 -7.12 5.76
C LEU A 374 5.22 -5.84 6.04
N ASP A 375 5.60 -5.06 7.05
CA ASP A 375 5.03 -3.75 7.35
C ASP A 375 5.31 -2.69 6.28
N SER A 376 6.23 -2.94 5.33
CA SER A 376 6.43 -2.04 4.18
C SER A 376 5.22 -1.95 3.26
N VAL A 377 4.29 -2.92 3.34
CA VAL A 377 3.00 -2.85 2.62
C VAL A 377 2.16 -1.65 3.10
N LEU A 378 2.29 -1.21 4.35
CA LEU A 378 1.59 -0.04 4.89
C LEU A 378 1.86 1.22 4.03
N TYR A 379 3.09 1.36 3.53
CA TYR A 379 3.49 2.48 2.69
C TYR A 379 2.77 2.46 1.34
N LEU A 380 2.48 1.27 0.80
CA LEU A 380 1.66 1.13 -0.41
C LEU A 380 0.19 1.49 -0.16
N LEU A 381 -0.28 1.41 1.08
CA LEU A 381 -1.62 1.88 1.48
C LEU A 381 -1.66 3.39 1.78
N GLY A 382 -0.52 4.07 1.66
CA GLY A 382 -0.38 5.50 1.92
C GLY A 382 -0.25 5.86 3.41
N ILE A 383 -0.13 4.85 4.29
CA ILE A 383 0.17 5.02 5.71
C ILE A 383 1.64 5.35 5.85
N THR A 384 1.96 6.43 6.56
CA THR A 384 3.31 6.94 6.78
C THR A 384 3.98 6.25 7.97
N ARG A 385 5.31 6.32 8.06
CA ARG A 385 6.07 5.80 9.20
C ARG A 385 5.69 6.52 10.50
N ASP A 386 5.47 7.82 10.46
CA ASP A 386 5.08 8.60 11.63
C ASP A 386 3.70 8.16 12.16
N GLU A 387 2.77 7.86 11.25
CA GLU A 387 1.46 7.28 11.60
C GLU A 387 1.59 5.87 12.20
N VAL A 388 2.52 5.06 11.71
CA VAL A 388 2.82 3.75 12.31
C VAL A 388 3.31 3.91 13.74
N GLU A 389 4.26 4.83 13.98
CA GLU A 389 4.85 5.09 15.30
C GLU A 389 3.86 5.69 16.29
N ALA A 390 2.92 6.52 15.82
CA ALA A 390 1.87 7.09 16.63
C ALA A 390 0.89 6.06 17.23
N VAL A 391 0.83 4.86 16.65
CA VAL A 391 -0.09 3.78 17.08
C VAL A 391 0.64 2.55 17.64
N GLN A 392 1.94 2.69 17.96
CA GLN A 392 2.75 1.60 18.52
C GLN A 392 2.50 1.32 19.99
#